data_AF-A0A6A0AIC9-F1
#
_entry.id   AF-A0A6A0AIC9-F1
#
_cell.length_a   1.000
_cell.length_b   1.000
_cell.length_c   1.000
_cell.angle_alpha   90.00
_cell.angle_beta   90.00
_cell.angle_gamma   90.00
#
_symmetry.space_group_name_H-M   'P 1'
#
loop_
_entity.id
_entity.type
_entity.pdbx_description
1 polymer ?
#
loop_
_entity_poly.entity_id
_entity_poly.type
_entity_poly.pdbx_seq_one_letter_code
_entity_poly.pdbx_strand_id
1 'polypeptide(L)'
;MQPGDKITQISASFGEDVWDAQNYGQIMYAIRTRSGSVYMKIKRNFGDMTALEDDVESEKQWKAERAGGNYGVGTKEVQQRNYVARKEAERKRRELFDDALAKFKSGDIQSALFDFENIIALEPRNYVGDNFSRVTPIYKVTQYNVACCYAMLGQVDEGLKSLQAAMSAGFDSYDQIRRDKNLEALRKSPKFQVLMDKYDEPVVNWGAIKATFNFFGKKE
;
A
#
# COMPACT_ATOMS: atom_id res chain seq x y z
N MET A 1 -33.40 -12.54 -25.40
CA MET A 1 -33.04 -13.29 -24.19
C MET A 1 -34.33 -13.46 -23.42
N GLN A 2 -34.68 -14.70 -23.07
CA GLN A 2 -35.89 -15.04 -22.32
C GLN A 2 -35.49 -15.88 -21.09
N PRO A 3 -36.36 -16.05 -20.09
CA PRO A 3 -36.14 -17.01 -19.01
C PRO A 3 -35.77 -18.40 -19.56
N GLY A 4 -34.82 -19.07 -18.93
CA GLY A 4 -34.26 -20.35 -19.37
C GLY A 4 -33.06 -20.27 -20.32
N ASP A 5 -32.85 -19.19 -21.08
CA ASP A 5 -31.67 -19.04 -21.95
C ASP A 5 -30.36 -19.05 -21.11
N LYS A 6 -29.40 -19.94 -21.43
CA LYS A 6 -28.17 -20.15 -20.64
C LYS A 6 -26.94 -19.55 -21.34
N ILE A 7 -26.14 -18.76 -20.62
CA ILE A 7 -24.81 -18.36 -21.07
C ILE A 7 -23.92 -19.59 -21.04
N THR A 8 -23.31 -19.96 -22.17
CA THR A 8 -22.42 -21.12 -22.28
C THR A 8 -20.96 -20.74 -22.30
N GLN A 9 -20.62 -19.53 -22.76
CA GLN A 9 -19.24 -19.03 -22.78
C GLN A 9 -19.22 -17.54 -22.46
N ILE A 10 -18.16 -17.09 -21.79
CA ILE A 10 -17.93 -15.68 -21.46
C ILE A 10 -16.43 -15.34 -21.59
N SER A 11 -16.13 -14.15 -22.10
CA SER A 11 -14.75 -13.64 -22.16
C SER A 11 -14.16 -13.41 -20.77
N ALA A 12 -12.87 -13.71 -20.61
CA ALA A 12 -12.08 -13.39 -19.43
C ALA A 12 -12.15 -11.89 -19.05
N SER A 13 -11.95 -11.56 -17.78
CA SER A 13 -11.86 -10.17 -17.31
C SER A 13 -10.70 -9.38 -17.93
N PHE A 14 -9.66 -10.07 -18.37
CA PHE A 14 -8.44 -9.48 -18.93
C PHE A 14 -7.95 -10.37 -20.08
N GLY A 15 -7.53 -9.77 -21.20
CA GLY A 15 -7.13 -10.50 -22.40
C GLY A 15 -8.28 -10.80 -23.38
N GLU A 16 -7.96 -11.56 -24.43
CA GLU A 16 -8.89 -11.92 -25.51
C GLU A 16 -9.54 -13.31 -25.31
N ASP A 17 -9.12 -14.03 -24.26
CA ASP A 17 -9.58 -15.40 -24.00
C ASP A 17 -11.08 -15.49 -23.71
N VAL A 18 -11.69 -16.57 -24.18
CA VAL A 18 -13.09 -16.94 -23.93
C VAL A 18 -13.12 -18.28 -23.21
N TRP A 19 -13.83 -18.33 -22.09
CA TRP A 19 -13.95 -19.52 -21.23
C TRP A 19 -15.39 -20.03 -21.22
N ASP A 20 -15.56 -21.32 -20.94
CA ASP A 20 -16.89 -21.87 -20.69
C ASP A 20 -17.47 -21.28 -19.39
N ALA A 21 -18.75 -20.94 -19.44
CA ALA A 21 -19.45 -20.26 -18.35
C ALA A 21 -19.99 -21.29 -17.34
N GLN A 22 -19.23 -21.50 -16.26
CA GLN A 22 -19.45 -22.60 -15.32
C GLN A 22 -20.57 -22.33 -14.32
N ASN A 23 -20.69 -21.10 -13.83
CA ASN A 23 -21.73 -20.69 -12.88
C ASN A 23 -21.97 -19.17 -12.88
N TYR A 24 -23.09 -18.75 -12.29
CA TYR A 24 -23.50 -17.34 -12.18
C TYR A 24 -22.42 -16.45 -11.52
N GLY A 25 -21.71 -16.95 -10.52
CA GLY A 25 -20.64 -16.23 -9.82
C GLY A 25 -19.48 -15.85 -10.73
N GLN A 26 -18.98 -16.81 -11.52
CA GLN A 26 -17.93 -16.59 -12.51
C GLN A 26 -18.39 -15.61 -13.60
N ILE A 27 -19.62 -15.79 -14.12
CA ILE A 27 -20.22 -14.91 -15.13
C ILE A 27 -20.29 -13.46 -14.62
N MET A 28 -20.88 -13.24 -13.45
CA MET A 28 -21.04 -11.89 -12.89
C MET A 28 -19.71 -11.25 -12.49
N TYR A 29 -18.71 -12.04 -12.08
CA TYR A 29 -17.36 -11.54 -11.85
C TYR A 29 -16.72 -11.05 -13.16
N ALA A 30 -16.79 -11.84 -14.24
CA ALA A 30 -16.27 -11.45 -15.54
C ALA A 30 -16.97 -10.19 -16.09
N ILE A 31 -18.31 -10.12 -16.02
CA ILE A 31 -19.09 -8.92 -16.40
C ILE A 31 -18.65 -7.69 -15.60
N ARG A 32 -18.46 -7.83 -14.28
CA ARG A 32 -18.15 -6.70 -13.38
C ARG A 32 -16.70 -6.21 -13.47
N THR A 33 -15.76 -7.08 -13.85
CA THR A 33 -14.32 -6.79 -13.79
C THR A 33 -13.64 -6.65 -15.15
N ARG A 34 -14.31 -6.95 -16.27
CA ARG A 34 -13.75 -6.75 -17.61
C ARG A 34 -13.67 -5.28 -18.00
N SER A 35 -12.51 -4.87 -18.50
CA SER A 35 -12.32 -3.57 -19.15
C SER A 35 -12.65 -3.68 -20.64
N GLY A 36 -13.74 -3.03 -21.08
CA GLY A 36 -14.23 -3.08 -22.45
C GLY A 36 -15.38 -4.07 -22.69
N SER A 37 -15.76 -4.28 -23.95
CA SER A 37 -16.92 -5.08 -24.34
C SER A 37 -16.82 -6.53 -23.88
N VAL A 38 -17.84 -7.01 -23.17
CA VAL A 38 -17.95 -8.41 -22.73
C VAL A 38 -18.48 -9.28 -23.88
N TYR A 39 -17.74 -10.32 -24.26
CA TYR A 39 -18.26 -11.35 -25.15
C TYR A 39 -19.02 -12.40 -24.34
N MET A 40 -20.22 -12.75 -24.79
CA MET A 40 -21.04 -13.83 -24.22
C MET A 40 -21.66 -14.66 -25.33
N LYS A 41 -21.60 -15.98 -25.20
CA LYS A 41 -22.32 -16.93 -26.04
C LYS A 41 -23.52 -17.45 -25.28
N ILE A 42 -24.71 -17.31 -25.85
CA ILE A 42 -25.99 -17.68 -25.22
C ILE A 42 -26.63 -18.82 -26.01
N LYS A 43 -26.89 -19.94 -25.33
CA LYS A 43 -27.75 -21.01 -25.83
C LYS A 43 -29.20 -20.65 -25.51
N ARG A 44 -30.05 -20.61 -26.53
CA ARG A 44 -31.49 -20.43 -26.34
C ARG A 44 -32.14 -21.73 -25.90
N ASN A 45 -32.93 -21.67 -24.83
CA ASN A 45 -33.65 -22.84 -24.28
C ASN A 45 -35.18 -22.65 -24.29
N PHE A 46 -35.70 -21.59 -24.92
CA PHE A 46 -37.13 -21.43 -25.26
C PHE A 46 -38.11 -21.53 -24.07
N GLY A 47 -37.72 -21.06 -22.89
CA GLY A 47 -38.55 -21.12 -21.68
C GLY A 47 -38.36 -22.38 -20.84
N ASP A 48 -37.48 -23.31 -21.23
CA ASP A 48 -37.08 -24.44 -20.39
C ASP A 48 -36.25 -23.95 -19.19
N MET A 49 -36.82 -24.12 -18.00
CA MET A 49 -36.25 -23.69 -16.71
C MET A 49 -35.54 -24.83 -15.98
N THR A 50 -35.58 -26.07 -16.46
CA THR A 50 -34.98 -27.24 -15.77
C THR A 50 -33.47 -27.03 -15.52
N ALA A 51 -32.77 -26.44 -16.49
CA ALA A 51 -31.35 -26.09 -16.39
C ALA A 51 -31.00 -25.05 -15.30
N LEU A 52 -31.99 -24.39 -14.69
CA LEU A 52 -31.83 -23.47 -13.56
C LEU A 52 -32.07 -24.15 -12.21
N GLU A 53 -32.73 -25.32 -12.17
CA GLU A 53 -32.92 -26.10 -10.95
C GLU A 53 -31.59 -26.77 -10.53
N ASP A 54 -30.83 -27.29 -11.51
CA ASP A 54 -29.45 -27.78 -11.31
C ASP A 54 -28.49 -26.67 -10.81
N ASP A 55 -28.66 -25.43 -11.29
CA ASP A 55 -27.82 -24.29 -10.89
C ASP A 55 -28.07 -23.86 -9.42
N VAL A 56 -29.19 -24.25 -8.79
CA VAL A 56 -29.42 -24.00 -7.35
C VAL A 56 -28.53 -24.89 -6.49
N GLU A 57 -28.30 -26.14 -6.88
CA GLU A 57 -27.45 -27.06 -6.14
C GLU A 57 -25.96 -26.69 -6.31
N SER A 58 -25.56 -26.25 -7.51
CA SER A 58 -24.21 -25.73 -7.76
C SER A 58 -23.96 -24.40 -7.02
N GLU A 59 -24.95 -23.51 -6.90
CA GLU A 59 -24.85 -22.31 -6.06
C GLU A 59 -24.70 -22.65 -4.56
N LYS A 60 -25.41 -23.68 -4.06
CA LYS A 60 -25.27 -24.14 -2.67
C LYS A 60 -23.88 -24.72 -2.44
N GLN A 61 -23.39 -25.59 -3.32
CA GLN A 61 -22.01 -26.09 -3.27
C GLN A 61 -21.01 -24.93 -3.28
N TRP A 62 -21.17 -23.94 -4.16
CA TRP A 62 -20.23 -22.82 -4.25
C TRP A 62 -20.29 -21.86 -3.04
N LYS A 63 -21.46 -21.69 -2.41
CA LYS A 63 -21.60 -20.99 -1.12
C LYS A 63 -20.95 -21.81 0.01
N ALA A 64 -21.07 -23.13 0.00
CA ALA A 64 -20.44 -24.04 0.96
C ALA A 64 -18.92 -24.12 0.78
N GLU A 65 -18.39 -24.12 -0.44
CA GLU A 65 -16.94 -24.05 -0.73
C GLU A 65 -16.33 -22.74 -0.24
N ARG A 66 -17.02 -21.61 -0.49
CA ARG A 66 -16.62 -20.29 0.04
C ARG A 66 -16.70 -20.21 1.57
N ALA A 67 -17.58 -20.97 2.22
CA ALA A 67 -17.66 -21.08 3.68
C ALA A 67 -16.65 -22.09 4.26
N GLY A 68 -16.30 -23.14 3.52
CA GLY A 68 -15.40 -24.23 3.91
C GLY A 68 -13.92 -23.99 3.60
N GLY A 69 -13.56 -22.83 3.04
CA GLY A 69 -12.17 -22.44 2.78
C GLY A 69 -11.48 -23.17 1.62
N ASN A 70 -12.22 -23.96 0.82
CA ASN A 70 -11.64 -24.65 -0.34
C ASN A 70 -11.69 -23.76 -1.58
N TYR A 71 -10.60 -23.05 -1.82
CA TYR A 71 -10.40 -22.17 -2.96
C TYR A 71 -10.28 -22.97 -4.27
N GLY A 72 -11.37 -23.04 -5.05
CA GLY A 72 -11.41 -23.69 -6.37
C GLY A 72 -10.40 -23.07 -7.36
N VAL A 73 -9.99 -23.86 -8.37
CA VAL A 73 -8.87 -23.59 -9.31
C VAL A 73 -8.73 -22.10 -9.66
N GLY A 74 -9.71 -21.49 -10.33
CA GLY A 74 -9.68 -20.08 -10.75
C GLY A 74 -9.36 -19.03 -9.67
N THR A 75 -9.58 -19.33 -8.39
CA THR A 75 -9.18 -18.44 -7.28
C THR A 75 -7.71 -18.59 -6.89
N LYS A 76 -7.09 -19.75 -7.09
CA LYS A 76 -5.66 -19.99 -6.89
C LYS A 76 -4.84 -19.24 -7.95
N GLU A 77 -5.22 -19.30 -9.23
CA GLU A 77 -4.51 -18.53 -10.27
C GLU A 77 -4.60 -17.01 -10.04
N VAL A 78 -5.76 -16.50 -9.61
CA VAL A 78 -5.91 -15.07 -9.26
C VAL A 78 -5.05 -14.70 -8.04
N GLN A 79 -5.02 -15.53 -7.00
CA GLN A 79 -4.12 -15.33 -5.85
C GLN A 79 -2.65 -15.35 -6.26
N GLN A 80 -2.24 -16.31 -7.10
CA GLN A 80 -0.88 -16.43 -7.62
C GLN A 80 -0.50 -15.21 -8.47
N ARG A 81 -1.35 -14.77 -9.40
CA ARG A 81 -1.12 -13.59 -10.23
C ARG A 81 -1.00 -12.32 -9.38
N ASN A 82 -1.89 -12.14 -8.40
CA ASN A 82 -1.84 -11.00 -7.49
C ASN A 82 -0.58 -11.02 -6.61
N TYR A 83 -0.13 -12.21 -6.17
CA TYR A 83 1.12 -12.40 -5.44
C TYR A 83 2.35 -12.04 -6.29
N VAL A 84 2.41 -12.54 -7.54
CA VAL A 84 3.48 -12.23 -8.51
C VAL A 84 3.52 -10.72 -8.79
N ALA A 85 2.40 -10.11 -9.16
CA ALA A 85 2.32 -8.67 -9.42
C ALA A 85 2.72 -7.82 -8.20
N ARG A 86 2.34 -8.25 -6.98
CA ARG A 86 2.80 -7.61 -5.73
C ARG A 86 4.32 -7.70 -5.58
N LYS A 87 4.91 -8.86 -5.85
CA LYS A 87 6.36 -9.10 -5.75
C LYS A 87 7.16 -8.37 -6.83
N GLU A 88 6.62 -8.24 -8.04
CA GLU A 88 7.22 -7.42 -9.11
C GLU A 88 7.18 -5.92 -8.76
N ALA A 89 6.07 -5.41 -8.24
CA ALA A 89 5.96 -4.03 -7.78
C ALA A 89 6.88 -3.74 -6.57
N GLU A 90 7.04 -4.71 -5.67
CA GLU A 90 8.02 -4.66 -4.57
C GLU A 90 9.46 -4.60 -5.08
N ARG A 91 9.81 -5.46 -6.06
CA ARG A 91 11.14 -5.44 -6.71
C ARG A 91 11.41 -4.10 -7.41
N LYS A 92 10.46 -3.61 -8.20
CA LYS A 92 10.58 -2.33 -8.92
C LYS A 92 10.76 -1.14 -7.99
N ARG A 93 10.02 -1.06 -6.87
CA ARG A 93 10.24 0.00 -5.86
C ARG A 93 11.63 -0.07 -5.24
N ARG A 94 12.18 -1.27 -5.06
CA ARG A 94 13.54 -1.46 -4.53
C ARG A 94 14.62 -1.04 -5.52
N GLU A 95 14.51 -1.46 -6.79
CA GLU A 95 15.40 -1.05 -7.88
C GLU A 95 15.46 0.49 -7.97
N LEU A 96 14.31 1.16 -8.05
CA LEU A 96 14.23 2.63 -8.06
C LEU A 96 14.84 3.28 -6.80
N PHE A 97 14.67 2.66 -5.62
CA PHE A 97 15.19 3.20 -4.36
C PHE A 97 16.72 3.09 -4.28
N ASP A 98 17.29 2.01 -4.80
CA ASP A 98 18.74 1.82 -4.88
C ASP A 98 19.36 2.82 -5.88
N ASP A 99 18.71 3.09 -7.01
CA ASP A 99 19.11 4.14 -7.98
C ASP A 99 19.03 5.56 -7.37
N ALA A 100 17.93 5.89 -6.68
CA ALA A 100 17.76 7.17 -5.99
C ALA A 100 18.82 7.38 -4.90
N LEU A 101 19.16 6.32 -4.15
CA LEU A 101 20.26 6.33 -3.19
C LEU A 101 21.63 6.53 -3.85
N ALA A 102 21.86 6.01 -5.07
CA ALA A 102 23.10 6.23 -5.80
C ALA A 102 23.26 7.71 -6.19
N LYS A 103 22.18 8.33 -6.71
CA LYS A 103 22.14 9.78 -7.02
C LYS A 103 22.29 10.66 -5.78
N PHE A 104 21.65 10.29 -4.67
CA PHE A 104 21.82 11.00 -3.40
C PHE A 104 23.28 10.98 -2.92
N LYS A 105 23.94 9.83 -3.02
CA LYS A 105 25.35 9.66 -2.63
C LYS A 105 26.35 10.36 -3.56
N SER A 106 26.02 10.54 -4.84
CA SER A 106 26.86 11.32 -5.78
C SER A 106 26.68 12.84 -5.62
N GLY A 107 25.71 13.29 -4.83
CA GLY A 107 25.41 14.70 -4.61
C GLY A 107 24.40 15.29 -5.60
N ASP A 108 23.79 14.48 -6.47
CA ASP A 108 22.67 14.91 -7.33
C ASP A 108 21.35 14.88 -6.53
N ILE A 109 21.21 15.86 -5.64
CA ILE A 109 20.10 15.94 -4.69
C ILE A 109 18.76 16.20 -5.40
N GLN A 110 18.76 16.92 -6.52
CA GLN A 110 17.52 17.21 -7.27
C GLN A 110 16.98 15.98 -7.98
N SER A 111 17.83 15.22 -8.69
CA SER A 111 17.39 13.97 -9.32
C SER A 111 17.03 12.91 -8.28
N ALA A 112 17.77 12.84 -7.16
CA ALA A 112 17.45 11.94 -6.07
C ALA A 112 16.09 12.24 -5.42
N LEU A 113 15.79 13.53 -5.17
CA LEU A 113 14.49 13.97 -4.66
C LEU A 113 13.35 13.53 -5.59
N PHE A 114 13.48 13.81 -6.90
CA PHE A 114 12.48 13.43 -7.89
C PHE A 114 12.22 11.92 -7.90
N ASP A 115 13.27 11.08 -7.88
CA ASP A 115 13.10 9.63 -7.84
C ASP A 115 12.46 9.15 -6.53
N PHE A 116 12.83 9.72 -5.38
CA PHE A 116 12.20 9.40 -4.11
C PHE A 116 10.71 9.78 -4.06
N GLU A 117 10.32 10.91 -4.63
CA GLU A 117 8.90 11.29 -4.74
C GLU A 117 8.13 10.35 -5.68
N ASN A 118 8.74 9.90 -6.78
CA ASN A 118 8.17 8.86 -7.65
C ASN A 118 7.98 7.54 -6.90
N ILE A 119 8.90 7.14 -6.02
CA ILE A 119 8.76 5.94 -5.19
C ILE A 119 7.60 6.08 -4.18
N ILE A 120 7.44 7.26 -3.58
CA ILE A 120 6.30 7.58 -2.70
C ILE A 120 4.97 7.49 -3.47
N ALA A 121 4.93 7.95 -4.72
CA ALA A 121 3.74 7.84 -5.58
C ALA A 121 3.40 6.39 -5.99
N LEU A 122 4.36 5.46 -5.91
CA LEU A 122 4.18 4.02 -6.15
C LEU A 122 3.75 3.23 -4.90
N GLU A 123 3.44 3.91 -3.79
CA GLU A 123 2.95 3.28 -2.56
C GLU A 123 1.52 2.71 -2.73
N PRO A 124 1.28 1.42 -2.43
CA PRO A 124 -0.05 0.85 -2.59
C PRO A 124 -1.03 1.34 -1.50
N ARG A 125 -2.10 2.01 -1.93
CA ARG A 125 -3.14 2.64 -1.06
C ARG A 125 -3.67 1.80 0.10
N ASN A 126 -3.72 0.47 -0.07
CA ASN A 126 -4.25 -0.48 0.91
C ASN A 126 -3.18 -1.51 1.33
N TYR A 127 -1.92 -1.08 1.49
CA TYR A 127 -0.87 -1.96 2.00
C TYR A 127 -1.19 -2.42 3.43
N VAL A 128 -0.96 -3.71 3.69
CA VAL A 128 -0.89 -4.29 5.02
C VAL A 128 0.30 -5.25 5.02
N GLY A 129 1.30 -4.96 5.85
CA GLY A 129 2.45 -5.83 6.10
C GLY A 129 2.18 -6.82 7.22
N ASP A 130 3.04 -7.83 7.34
CA ASP A 130 2.89 -8.93 8.32
C ASP A 130 2.94 -8.43 9.78
N ASN A 131 3.52 -7.25 10.02
CA ASN A 131 3.57 -6.54 11.30
C ASN A 131 2.46 -5.49 11.47
N PHE A 132 1.35 -5.62 10.73
CA PHE A 132 0.25 -4.64 10.65
C PHE A 132 0.63 -3.25 10.12
N SER A 133 1.85 -3.06 9.57
CA SER A 133 2.23 -1.80 8.92
C SER A 133 1.28 -1.48 7.77
N ARG A 134 0.80 -0.23 7.72
CA ARG A 134 -0.10 0.27 6.66
C ARG A 134 0.63 0.89 5.48
N VAL A 135 1.97 0.83 5.49
CA VAL A 135 2.87 1.29 4.43
C VAL A 135 4.01 0.29 4.21
N THR A 136 4.60 0.29 3.02
CA THR A 136 5.75 -0.55 2.70
C THR A 136 6.98 -0.16 3.55
N PRO A 137 7.89 -1.11 3.85
CA PRO A 137 9.13 -0.79 4.57
C PRO A 137 10.00 0.26 3.88
N ILE A 138 9.94 0.34 2.54
CA ILE A 138 10.65 1.35 1.75
C ILE A 138 10.07 2.74 2.00
N TYR A 139 8.74 2.89 2.01
CA TYR A 139 8.04 4.19 2.13
C TYR A 139 8.59 5.09 3.26
N LYS A 140 8.71 4.55 4.47
CA LYS A 140 9.15 5.32 5.65
C LYS A 140 10.61 5.78 5.54
N VAL A 141 11.46 4.99 4.89
CA VAL A 141 12.87 5.33 4.64
C VAL A 141 12.99 6.31 3.46
N THR A 142 12.15 6.17 2.44
CA THR A 142 12.04 7.13 1.33
C THR A 142 11.62 8.51 1.84
N GLN A 143 10.59 8.61 2.69
CA GLN A 143 10.17 9.88 3.30
C GLN A 143 11.29 10.54 4.13
N TYR A 144 12.08 9.73 4.86
CA TYR A 144 13.28 10.23 5.56
C TYR A 144 14.32 10.80 4.57
N ASN A 145 14.62 10.09 3.48
CA ASN A 145 15.57 10.55 2.47
C ASN A 145 15.07 11.81 1.73
N VAL A 146 13.76 11.92 1.47
CA VAL A 146 13.13 13.13 0.95
C VAL A 146 13.32 14.31 1.91
N ALA A 147 13.15 14.09 3.22
CA ALA A 147 13.44 15.11 4.23
C ALA A 147 14.91 15.56 4.19
N CYS A 148 15.85 14.63 4.02
CA CYS A 148 17.27 14.94 3.80
C CYS A 148 17.50 15.77 2.53
N CYS A 149 16.89 15.39 1.39
CA CYS A 149 17.01 16.15 0.15
C CYS A 149 16.49 17.59 0.31
N TYR A 150 15.28 17.76 0.83
CA TYR A 150 14.69 19.08 1.07
C TYR A 150 15.53 19.93 2.02
N ALA A 151 16.07 19.33 3.09
CA ALA A 151 16.97 20.01 4.03
C ALA A 151 18.27 20.48 3.36
N MET A 152 18.90 19.65 2.52
CA MET A 152 20.10 19.99 1.75
C MET A 152 19.83 21.08 0.68
N LEU A 153 18.61 21.14 0.16
CA LEU A 153 18.14 22.21 -0.74
C LEU A 153 17.67 23.48 -0.01
N GLY A 154 17.74 23.52 1.33
CA GLY A 154 17.30 24.66 2.14
C GLY A 154 15.78 24.82 2.28
N GLN A 155 15.00 23.85 1.81
CA GLN A 155 13.53 23.86 1.85
C GLN A 155 13.04 23.28 3.18
N VAL A 156 13.14 24.11 4.23
CA VAL A 156 12.96 23.68 5.63
C VAL A 156 11.55 23.19 5.93
N ASP A 157 10.51 23.85 5.43
CA ASP A 157 9.13 23.47 5.75
C ASP A 157 8.70 22.18 5.02
N GLU A 158 9.17 21.98 3.79
CA GLU A 158 8.99 20.76 2.99
C GLU A 158 9.71 19.58 3.66
N GLY A 159 10.97 19.77 4.05
CA GLY A 159 11.74 18.76 4.75
C GLY A 159 11.12 18.35 6.09
N LEU A 160 10.55 19.29 6.85
CA LEU A 160 9.84 18.98 8.10
C LEU A 160 8.53 18.21 7.87
N LYS A 161 7.77 18.51 6.79
CA LYS A 161 6.58 17.74 6.41
C LYS A 161 6.96 16.30 6.06
N SER A 162 8.02 16.10 5.27
CA SER A 162 8.51 14.76 4.88
C SER A 162 9.06 13.99 6.08
N LEU A 163 9.78 14.65 6.99
CA LEU A 163 10.26 14.04 8.23
C LEU A 163 9.09 13.60 9.12
N GLN A 164 8.05 14.42 9.24
CA GLN A 164 6.82 14.06 9.94
C GLN A 164 6.11 12.87 9.29
N ALA A 165 6.08 12.80 7.96
CA ALA A 165 5.52 11.67 7.22
C ALA A 165 6.32 10.38 7.49
N ALA A 166 7.65 10.44 7.52
CA ALA A 166 8.51 9.32 7.86
C ALA A 166 8.21 8.78 9.27
N MET A 167 8.17 9.64 10.29
CA MET A 167 7.90 9.22 11.67
C MET A 167 6.46 8.73 11.87
N SER A 168 5.48 9.35 11.19
CA SER A 168 4.09 8.86 11.17
C SER A 168 3.94 7.50 10.48
N ALA A 169 4.84 7.19 9.55
CA ALA A 169 4.98 5.89 8.90
C ALA A 169 5.82 4.88 9.73
N GLY A 170 6.13 5.20 10.99
CA GLY A 170 6.88 4.34 11.91
C GLY A 170 8.39 4.35 11.68
N PHE A 171 8.97 5.44 11.17
CA PHE A 171 10.43 5.65 11.20
C PHE A 171 10.84 6.08 12.61
N ASP A 172 11.65 5.24 13.25
CA ASP A 172 11.91 5.21 14.70
C ASP A 172 13.39 5.47 15.06
N SER A 173 14.26 5.71 14.07
CA SER A 173 15.67 6.08 14.28
C SER A 173 15.84 7.54 14.73
N TYR A 174 15.25 7.92 15.85
CA TYR A 174 15.26 9.31 16.35
C TYR A 174 16.67 9.84 16.67
N ASP A 175 17.57 8.99 17.16
CA ASP A 175 18.98 9.33 17.34
C ASP A 175 19.70 9.65 16.03
N GLN A 176 19.31 8.98 14.93
CA GLN A 176 19.82 9.29 13.59
C GLN A 176 19.30 10.68 13.17
N ILE A 177 17.99 10.94 13.32
CA ILE A 177 17.37 12.24 12.99
C ILE A 177 18.07 13.41 13.71
N ARG A 178 18.44 13.24 14.98
CA ARG A 178 19.16 14.26 15.76
C ARG A 178 20.61 14.51 15.33
N ARG A 179 21.26 13.53 14.69
CA ARG A 179 22.70 13.55 14.37
C ARG A 179 23.00 13.67 12.88
N ASP A 180 22.04 13.42 12.00
CA ASP A 180 22.25 13.50 10.55
C ASP A 180 22.64 14.93 10.13
N LYS A 181 23.73 15.03 9.37
CA LYS A 181 24.26 16.26 8.80
C LYS A 181 23.37 16.78 7.68
N ASN A 182 22.72 15.91 6.92
CA ASN A 182 21.81 16.29 5.85
C ASN A 182 20.60 17.06 6.40
N LEU A 183 20.14 16.70 7.60
CA LEU A 183 19.04 17.37 8.30
C LEU A 183 19.46 18.63 9.08
N GLU A 184 20.71 19.11 8.96
CA GLU A 184 21.19 20.26 9.74
C GLU A 184 20.33 21.52 9.57
N ALA A 185 19.84 21.79 8.35
CA ALA A 185 18.93 22.90 8.08
C ALA A 185 17.61 22.77 8.86
N LEU A 186 17.05 21.56 8.98
CA LEU A 186 15.83 21.32 9.74
C LEU A 186 16.09 21.45 11.25
N ARG A 187 17.21 20.89 11.73
CA ARG A 187 17.59 20.93 13.16
C ARG A 187 17.76 22.34 13.74
N LYS A 188 17.97 23.34 12.88
CA LYS A 188 18.02 24.77 13.25
C LYS A 188 16.64 25.42 13.38
N SER A 189 15.57 24.79 12.88
CA SER A 189 14.20 25.30 12.94
C SER A 189 13.56 25.02 14.30
N PRO A 190 12.91 26.00 14.97
CA PRO A 190 12.14 25.75 16.19
C PRO A 190 11.04 24.68 16.02
N LYS A 191 10.50 24.56 14.80
CA LYS A 191 9.50 23.54 14.43
C LYS A 191 10.05 22.10 14.55
N PHE A 192 11.37 21.91 14.42
CA PHE A 192 12.00 20.59 14.54
C PHE A 192 11.90 20.04 15.96
N GLN A 193 12.10 20.87 16.99
CA GLN A 193 11.99 20.40 18.38
C GLN A 193 10.55 19.97 18.68
N VAL A 194 9.57 20.81 18.34
CA VAL A 194 8.13 20.48 18.47
C VAL A 194 7.76 19.21 17.71
N LEU A 195 8.38 18.98 16.55
CA LEU A 195 8.17 17.76 15.78
C LEU A 195 8.81 16.54 16.47
N MET A 196 10.03 16.64 16.99
CA MET A 196 10.68 15.53 17.70
C MET A 196 9.96 15.16 18.99
N ASP A 197 9.57 16.15 19.80
CA ASP A 197 8.87 15.95 21.07
C ASP A 197 7.54 15.19 20.88
N LYS A 198 6.90 15.30 19.70
CA LYS A 198 5.66 14.59 19.37
C LYS A 198 5.83 13.07 19.15
N TYR A 199 7.00 12.61 18.72
CA TYR A 199 7.24 11.20 18.33
C TYR A 199 8.25 10.48 19.22
N ASP A 200 9.21 11.21 19.78
CA ASP A 200 10.23 10.71 20.71
C ASP A 200 10.21 11.55 21.99
N GLU A 201 9.02 11.62 22.59
CA GLU A 201 8.83 12.20 23.91
C GLU A 201 9.56 11.31 24.92
N PRO A 202 10.62 11.79 25.62
CA PRO A 202 11.16 11.02 26.72
C PRO A 202 10.05 10.87 27.77
N VAL A 203 9.84 9.63 28.24
CA VAL A 203 8.90 9.29 29.35
C VAL A 203 9.13 10.17 30.60
N VAL A 204 10.30 10.82 30.65
CA VAL A 204 10.70 11.85 31.60
C VAL A 204 10.37 13.25 31.07
N ASN A 205 9.24 13.81 31.52
CA ASN A 205 8.92 15.23 31.33
C ASN A 205 9.94 16.11 32.08
N TRP A 206 10.89 16.68 31.34
CA TRP A 206 11.94 17.56 31.91
C TRP A 206 11.42 18.86 32.51
N GLY A 207 10.22 19.32 32.12
CA GLY A 207 9.52 20.43 32.78
C GLY A 207 9.06 20.05 34.18
N ALA A 208 8.47 18.85 34.32
CA ALA A 208 8.09 18.29 35.62
C ALA A 208 9.32 18.05 36.52
N ILE A 209 10.42 17.50 35.98
CA ILE A 209 11.68 17.35 36.71
C ILE A 209 12.24 18.71 37.15
N LYS A 210 12.30 19.71 36.28
CA LYS A 210 12.78 21.06 36.68
C LYS A 210 11.89 21.69 37.75
N ALA A 211 10.57 21.50 37.67
CA ALA A 211 9.64 21.98 38.70
C ALA A 211 9.88 21.30 40.05
N THR A 212 10.09 19.98 40.10
CA THR A 212 10.40 19.27 41.35
C THR A 212 11.78 19.63 41.89
N PHE A 213 12.82 19.75 41.05
CA PHE A 213 14.15 20.17 41.52
C PHE A 213 14.18 21.62 42.04
N ASN A 214 13.45 22.56 41.42
CA ASN A 214 13.31 23.93 41.97
C ASN A 214 12.56 23.95 43.30
N PHE A 215 11.65 23.00 43.55
CA PHE A 215 10.93 22.85 44.82
C PHE A 215 11.86 22.33 45.94
N PHE A 216 12.74 21.37 45.63
CA PHE A 216 13.72 20.85 46.61
C PHE A 216 14.95 21.75 46.81
N GLY A 217 15.24 22.66 45.88
CA GLY A 217 16.39 23.58 45.93
C GLY A 217 16.22 24.81 46.84
N LYS A 218 15.03 25.05 47.40
CA LYS A 218 14.79 26.11 48.40
C LYS A 218 14.70 25.51 49.81
N LYS A 219 15.83 25.50 50.51
CA LYS A 219 15.86 25.55 51.97
C LYS A 219 16.69 26.76 52.40
N GLU A 220 16.04 27.66 53.12
CA GLU A 220 16.67 28.65 54.00
C GLU A 220 17.21 27.95 55.27
#